data_AF-A0A2V7V6N4-F1
#
_entry.id   AF-A0A2V7V6N4-F1
#
_cell.length_a   1.000
_cell.length_b   1.000
_cell.length_c   1.000
_cell.angle_alpha   90.00
_cell.angle_beta   90.00
_cell.angle_gamma   90.00
#
_symmetry.space_group_name_H-M   'P 1'
#
loop_
_entity.id
_entity.type
_entity.pdbx_description
1 polymer ?
#
loop_
_entity_poly.entity_id
_entity_poly.type
_entity_poly.pdbx_seq_one_letter_code
_entity_poly.pdbx_strand_id
1 'polypeptide(L)'
;MMRTALLSLVLLTMTAASGAQTIFYREVSRDGQILAFAGMAQYERWETSGEMGEAITRPGYGPAGETVVFDGPDAVNLYNFKHDRPGEIFKKPAVAPKPVDTFSIKLGTT
;
A
#
# COMPACT_ATOMS: atom_id res chain seq x y z
N MET A 1 10.73 -65.41 -11.72
CA MET A 1 11.54 -64.27 -12.20
C MET A 1 10.65 -63.03 -12.27
N MET A 2 11.08 -61.98 -11.55
CA MET A 2 10.64 -60.58 -11.47
C MET A 2 9.20 -60.17 -11.86
N ARG A 3 8.39 -59.86 -10.84
CA ARG A 3 7.27 -58.89 -10.95
C ARG A 3 7.77 -57.58 -10.36
N THR A 4 7.96 -56.59 -11.22
CA THR A 4 8.39 -55.22 -10.90
C THR A 4 7.42 -54.58 -9.91
N ALA A 5 7.88 -54.32 -8.68
CA ALA A 5 7.16 -53.54 -7.69
C ALA A 5 7.36 -52.05 -8.02
N LEU A 6 6.25 -51.33 -8.25
CA LEU A 6 6.23 -49.90 -8.55
C LEU A 6 6.80 -49.09 -7.38
N LEU A 7 7.76 -48.21 -7.70
CA LEU A 7 8.20 -47.11 -6.84
C LEU A 7 7.02 -46.19 -6.52
N SER A 8 6.82 -45.87 -5.25
CA SER A 8 6.01 -44.73 -4.81
C SER A 8 6.93 -43.71 -4.13
N LEU A 9 7.47 -42.79 -4.92
CA LEU A 9 8.18 -41.62 -4.40
C LEU A 9 7.12 -40.56 -4.07
N VAL A 10 6.78 -40.42 -2.79
CA VAL A 10 5.93 -39.33 -2.30
C VAL A 10 6.77 -38.05 -2.29
N LEU A 11 6.58 -37.21 -3.31
CA LEU A 11 7.20 -35.89 -3.38
C LEU A 11 6.33 -34.89 -2.60
N LEU A 12 6.69 -34.63 -1.34
CA LEU A 12 6.06 -33.59 -0.53
C LEU A 12 6.57 -32.22 -1.00
N THR A 13 5.86 -31.58 -1.92
CA THR A 13 6.16 -30.21 -2.33
C THR A 13 5.67 -29.24 -1.26
N MET A 14 6.55 -28.84 -0.33
CA MET A 14 6.30 -27.65 0.48
C MET A 14 6.37 -26.43 -0.44
N THR A 15 5.21 -25.93 -0.85
CA THR A 15 5.12 -24.60 -1.46
C THR A 15 5.42 -23.59 -0.35
N ALA A 16 6.56 -22.91 -0.44
CA ALA A 16 6.81 -21.71 0.32
C ALA A 16 5.77 -20.67 -0.10
N ALA A 17 4.95 -20.20 0.85
CA ALA A 17 4.11 -19.03 0.62
C ALA A 17 5.04 -17.85 0.29
N SER A 18 5.03 -17.42 -0.97
CA SER A 18 5.72 -16.20 -1.39
C SER A 18 5.21 -15.06 -0.52
N GLY A 19 6.12 -14.31 0.11
CA GLY A 19 5.81 -13.13 0.92
C GLY A 19 5.31 -11.99 0.05
N ALA A 20 4.12 -12.15 -0.55
CA ALA A 20 3.42 -11.07 -1.22
C ALA A 20 3.13 -9.99 -0.17
N GLN A 21 3.85 -8.88 -0.30
CA GLN A 21 3.60 -7.70 0.51
C GLN A 21 2.23 -7.19 0.07
N THR A 22 1.21 -7.35 0.91
CA THR A 22 -0.15 -6.90 0.60
C THR A 22 -0.12 -5.38 0.39
N ILE A 23 -0.30 -4.93 -0.86
CA ILE A 23 -0.47 -3.52 -1.17
C ILE A 23 -1.88 -3.12 -0.72
N PHE A 24 -1.98 -2.12 0.14
CA PHE A 24 -3.26 -1.56 0.56
C PHE A 24 -3.74 -0.56 -0.49
N TYR A 25 -5.00 -0.68 -0.91
CA TYR A 25 -5.64 0.33 -1.75
C TYR A 25 -7.14 0.38 -1.48
N ARG A 26 -7.69 1.58 -1.31
CA ARG A 26 -9.13 1.79 -1.11
C ARG A 26 -9.61 3.09 -1.74
N GLU A 27 -10.78 3.03 -2.37
CA GLU A 27 -11.53 4.19 -2.83
C GLU A 27 -12.81 4.30 -2.01
N VAL A 28 -13.19 5.52 -1.63
CA VAL A 28 -14.45 5.81 -0.95
C VAL A 28 -15.15 6.96 -1.64
N SER A 29 -16.40 6.75 -2.06
CA SER A 29 -17.25 7.82 -2.56
C SER A 29 -17.92 8.54 -1.39
N ARG A 30 -17.72 9.85 -1.27
CA ARG A 30 -18.31 10.67 -0.20
C ARG A 30 -18.51 12.11 -0.69
N ASP A 31 -19.69 12.68 -0.44
CA ASP A 31 -20.01 14.08 -0.76
C ASP A 31 -19.73 14.48 -2.23
N GLY A 32 -20.00 13.57 -3.17
CA GLY A 32 -19.75 13.79 -4.60
C GLY A 32 -18.27 13.74 -5.02
N GLN A 33 -17.40 13.27 -4.13
CA GLN A 33 -15.97 13.10 -4.36
C GLN A 33 -15.57 11.63 -4.22
N ILE A 34 -14.42 11.28 -4.78
CA ILE A 34 -13.76 10.00 -4.58
C ILE A 34 -12.51 10.25 -3.73
N LEU A 35 -12.41 9.60 -2.58
CA LEU A 35 -11.22 9.62 -1.74
C LEU A 35 -10.44 8.32 -1.96
N ALA A 36 -9.20 8.43 -2.43
CA ALA A 36 -8.34 7.30 -2.77
C ALA A 36 -7.15 7.19 -1.80
N PHE A 37 -6.97 6.00 -1.24
CA PHE A 37 -5.99 5.71 -0.20
C PHE A 37 -5.05 4.58 -0.63
N ALA A 38 -3.75 4.82 -0.50
CA ALA A 38 -2.70 3.80 -0.62
C ALA A 38 -2.09 3.43 0.75
N GLY A 39 -2.32 4.24 1.79
CA GLY A 39 -1.86 3.98 3.15
C GLY A 39 -2.99 3.54 4.08
N MET A 40 -2.90 2.32 4.63
CA MET A 40 -3.87 1.82 5.61
C MET A 40 -4.03 2.76 6.82
N ALA A 41 -2.91 3.27 7.36
CA ALA A 41 -2.94 4.19 8.49
C ALA A 41 -3.60 5.55 8.17
N GLN A 42 -3.53 6.02 6.91
CA GLN A 42 -4.22 7.23 6.48
C GLN A 42 -5.73 6.98 6.38
N TYR A 43 -6.10 5.84 5.81
CA TYR A 43 -7.50 5.42 5.73
C TYR A 43 -8.15 5.30 7.12
N GLU A 44 -7.50 4.63 8.07
CA GLU A 44 -8.02 4.46 9.44
C GLU A 44 -8.16 5.80 10.19
N ARG A 45 -7.18 6.70 10.02
CA ARG A 45 -7.26 8.06 10.57
C ARG A 45 -8.45 8.81 9.99
N TRP A 46 -8.60 8.80 8.67
CA TRP A 46 -9.71 9.45 7.99
C TRP A 46 -11.06 8.84 8.38
N GLU A 47 -11.16 7.53 8.57
CA GLU A 47 -12.40 6.87 8.99
C GLU A 47 -12.86 7.38 10.37
N THR A 48 -11.91 7.72 11.24
CA THR A 48 -12.19 8.25 12.58
C THR A 48 -12.46 9.75 12.59
N SER A 49 -11.67 10.56 11.87
CA SER A 49 -11.74 12.03 11.92
C SER A 49 -12.60 12.66 10.83
N GLY A 50 -12.76 11.98 9.69
CA GLY A 50 -13.28 12.53 8.46
C GLY A 50 -12.30 13.43 7.69
N GLU A 51 -11.09 13.63 8.21
CA GLU A 51 -10.09 14.53 7.63
C GLU A 51 -8.99 13.77 6.89
N MET A 52 -8.67 14.19 5.66
CA MET A 52 -7.64 13.58 4.83
C MET A 52 -6.21 13.97 5.24
N GLY A 53 -6.03 15.14 5.86
CA GLY A 53 -4.70 15.71 6.09
C GLY A 53 -4.07 16.22 4.78
N GLU A 54 -2.77 15.97 4.61
CA GLU A 54 -2.07 16.28 3.35
C GLU A 54 -2.61 15.39 2.22
N ALA A 55 -3.08 16.01 1.14
CA ALA A 55 -3.71 15.31 0.04
C ALA A 55 -3.42 15.99 -1.31
N ILE A 56 -3.45 15.18 -2.36
CA ILE A 56 -3.45 15.66 -3.75
C ILE A 56 -4.92 15.72 -4.20
N THR A 57 -5.41 16.89 -4.61
CA THR A 57 -6.81 17.06 -5.06
C THR A 57 -6.88 17.32 -6.56
N ARG A 58 -7.73 16.58 -7.28
CA ARG A 58 -7.92 16.70 -8.74
C ARG A 58 -9.40 16.85 -9.10
N PRO A 59 -9.88 18.08 -9.34
CA PRO A 59 -11.23 18.33 -9.83
C PRO A 59 -11.48 17.69 -11.20
N GLY A 60 -12.66 17.10 -11.41
CA GLY A 60 -13.05 16.52 -12.70
C GLY A 60 -12.30 15.26 -13.11
N TYR A 61 -11.53 14.66 -12.19
CA TYR A 61 -10.64 13.54 -12.51
C TYR A 61 -11.36 12.19 -12.46
N GLY A 62 -12.48 12.10 -11.74
CA GLY A 62 -13.30 10.90 -11.61
C GLY A 62 -13.91 10.45 -12.94
N PRO A 63 -14.33 9.17 -13.07
CA PRO A 63 -14.92 8.65 -14.30
C PRO A 63 -16.23 9.34 -14.68
N ALA A 64 -16.97 9.90 -13.72
CA ALA A 64 -18.17 10.71 -13.95
C ALA A 64 -17.91 12.21 -13.80
N GLY A 65 -16.64 12.63 -13.75
CA GLY A 65 -16.24 14.03 -13.53
C GLY A 65 -16.20 14.44 -12.06
N GLU A 66 -16.17 13.50 -11.12
CA GLU A 66 -16.01 13.79 -9.70
C GLU A 66 -14.63 14.40 -9.40
N THR A 67 -14.54 15.15 -8.30
CA THR A 67 -13.24 15.48 -7.71
C THR A 67 -12.67 14.23 -7.05
N VAL A 68 -11.40 13.93 -7.32
CA VAL A 68 -10.68 12.84 -6.66
C VAL A 68 -9.63 13.41 -5.70
N VAL A 69 -9.62 12.94 -4.46
CA VAL A 69 -8.71 13.35 -3.40
C VAL A 69 -7.85 12.15 -3.00
N PHE A 70 -6.53 12.27 -3.16
CA PHE A 70 -5.57 11.18 -2.94
C PHE A 70 -4.78 11.41 -1.65
N ASP A 71 -4.55 10.35 -0.86
CA ASP A 71 -3.70 10.40 0.34
C ASP A 71 -2.19 10.54 0.02
N GLY A 72 -1.82 10.43 -1.25
CA GLY A 72 -0.46 10.67 -1.72
C GLY A 72 -0.21 10.22 -3.16
N PRO A 73 1.04 10.35 -3.64
CA PRO A 73 1.47 9.94 -4.97
C PRO A 73 1.15 8.47 -5.32
N ASP A 74 1.29 7.56 -4.37
CA ASP A 74 1.03 6.14 -4.58
C ASP A 74 -0.45 5.89 -4.88
N ALA A 75 -1.37 6.59 -4.20
CA ALA A 75 -2.79 6.51 -4.49
C ALA A 75 -3.13 7.07 -5.87
N VAL A 76 -2.43 8.10 -6.35
CA VAL A 76 -2.60 8.58 -7.74
C VAL A 76 -2.27 7.46 -8.73
N ASN A 77 -1.11 6.81 -8.54
CA ASN A 77 -0.66 5.76 -9.46
C ASN A 77 -1.54 4.52 -9.41
N LEU A 78 -1.99 4.11 -8.22
CA LEU A 78 -2.90 2.97 -8.07
C LEU A 78 -4.29 3.27 -8.66
N TYR A 79 -4.78 4.50 -8.49
CA TYR A 79 -6.03 4.95 -9.11
C TYR A 79 -5.92 4.97 -10.63
N ASN A 80 -4.84 5.56 -11.16
CA ASN A 80 -4.59 5.59 -12.60
C ASN A 80 -4.51 4.16 -13.16
N PHE A 81 -3.77 3.27 -12.52
CA PHE A 81 -3.67 1.87 -12.92
C PHE A 81 -5.04 1.18 -12.97
N LYS A 82 -5.87 1.35 -11.93
CA LYS A 82 -7.21 0.76 -11.89
C LYS A 82 -8.17 1.34 -12.93
N HIS A 83 -7.94 2.58 -13.36
CA HIS A 83 -8.80 3.31 -14.30
C HIS A 83 -8.19 3.42 -15.71
N ASP A 84 -7.25 2.52 -16.05
CA ASP A 84 -6.61 2.42 -17.37
C ASP A 84 -5.93 3.72 -17.83
N ARG A 85 -5.34 4.46 -16.89
CA ARG A 85 -4.57 5.69 -17.12
C ARG A 85 -3.08 5.44 -16.90
N PRO A 86 -2.20 6.18 -17.59
CA PRO A 86 -0.77 6.08 -17.38
C PRO A 86 -0.40 6.48 -15.93
N GLY A 87 0.58 5.77 -15.37
CA GLY A 87 1.22 6.16 -14.12
C GLY A 87 1.99 7.48 -14.27
N GLU A 88 2.18 8.17 -13.15
CA GLU A 88 2.84 9.45 -13.04
C GLU A 88 4.12 9.36 -12.20
N ILE A 89 5.12 10.14 -12.60
CA ILE A 89 6.41 10.20 -11.92
C ILE A 89 6.39 11.37 -10.95
N PHE A 90 6.39 11.06 -9.66
CA PHE A 90 6.53 12.05 -8.60
C PHE A 90 7.99 12.08 -8.14
N LYS A 91 8.60 13.27 -8.15
CA LYS A 91 9.92 13.46 -7.52
C LYS A 91 9.75 13.29 -6.02
N LYS A 92 10.23 12.18 -5.46
CA LYS A 92 10.24 11.99 -4.02
C LYS A 92 11.15 13.07 -3.40
N PRO A 93 10.64 13.94 -2.52
CA PRO A 93 11.51 14.83 -1.75
C PRO A 93 12.52 13.96 -0.99
N ALA A 94 13.78 14.39 -0.91
CA ALA A 94 14.76 13.71 -0.08
C ALA A 94 14.21 13.65 1.34
N VAL A 95 13.92 12.44 1.82
CA VAL A 95 13.50 12.23 3.20
C VAL A 95 14.70 12.66 4.05
N ALA A 96 14.59 13.79 4.75
CA ALA A 96 15.57 14.12 5.79
C ALA A 96 15.65 12.88 6.70
N PRO A 97 16.85 12.34 6.97
CA PRO A 97 16.98 11.14 7.79
C PRO A 97 16.21 11.38 9.09
N LYS A 98 15.23 10.53 9.39
CA LYS A 98 14.53 10.56 10.68
C LYS A 98 15.62 10.58 11.76
N PRO A 99 15.59 11.50 12.73
CA PRO A 99 16.55 11.49 13.83
C PRO A 99 16.62 10.07 14.38
N VAL A 100 17.81 9.48 14.34
CA VAL A 100 18.01 8.16 14.95
C VAL A 100 17.84 8.42 16.43
N ASP A 101 16.73 7.94 17.00
CA ASP A 101 16.53 7.92 18.44
C ASP A 101 17.70 7.13 19.04
N THR A 102 18.73 7.86 19.46
CA THR A 102 19.90 7.28 20.10
C THR A 102 19.41 6.87 21.47
N PHE A 103 18.96 5.62 21.58
CA PHE A 103 18.67 4.98 22.86
C PHE A 103 19.90 5.18 23.75
N SER A 104 19.80 6.15 24.66
CA SER A 104 20.82 6.44 25.64
C SER A 104 20.82 5.30 26.63
N ILE A 105 21.64 4.28 26.38
CA ILE A 105 21.92 3.24 27.36
C ILE A 105 22.67 3.94 28.49
N LYS A 106 21.93 4.36 29.51
CA LYS A 106 22.49 4.81 30.78
C LYS A 106 23.13 3.59 31.42
N LEU A 107 24.43 3.42 31.18
CA LEU A 107 25.24 2.38 31.79
C LEU A 107 25.23 2.63 33.30
N GLY A 108 24.38 1.89 34.02
CA GLY A 108 24.39 1.85 35.48
C GLY A 108 25.76 1.36 35.91
N THR A 109 26.54 2.24 36.53
CA THR A 109 27.79 1.87 37.19
C THR A 109 27.42 1.41 38.59
N THR A 110 27.74 0.15 38.88
CA THR A 110 27.76 -0.47 40.20
C THR A 110 28.76 0.21 41.11
#